data_AF-A0A7J6WGS3-F1
#
_entry.id   AF-A0A7J6WGS3-F1
#
_cell.length_a   1.000
_cell.length_b   1.000
_cell.length_c   1.000
_cell.angle_alpha   90.00
_cell.angle_beta   90.00
_cell.angle_gamma   90.00
#
_symmetry.space_group_name_H-M   'P 1'
#
loop_
_entity.id
_entity.type
_entity.pdbx_description
1 polymer ?
#
loop_
_entity_poly.entity_id
_entity_poly.type
_entity_poly.pdbx_seq_one_letter_code
_entity_poly.pdbx_strand_id
1 'polypeptide(L)'
;MAEMIGLRGETRLSQIGFTKIMVPMGHQPSGALELFNYSMFLRDLIPQDRDGKDRPDHVDLAALEVYRDRERKVARYNEFRRGLMLKPITKWENLTADVEAIKTLREVYGDNVEDLDLLVGLMAEKKIPGFAISETSFLIFIVMATRRLEADRFFTSYFNEETYTKKGLEWVNTTESMKDVLQRHYPEMLSTWMNLSNNSVFSD
;
A
#
# COMPACT_ATOMS: atom_id res chain seq x y z
N MET A 1 -11.93 -2.85 -13.21
CA MET A 1 -11.08 -1.98 -12.36
C MET A 1 -10.66 -0.71 -13.09
N ALA A 2 -10.16 -0.78 -14.33
CA ALA A 2 -9.79 0.41 -15.12
C ALA A 2 -10.92 1.46 -15.32
N GLU A 3 -12.18 1.06 -15.27
CA GLU A 3 -13.32 2.00 -15.36
C GLU A 3 -13.65 2.72 -14.04
N MET A 4 -12.98 2.34 -12.95
CA MET A 4 -13.22 2.85 -11.59
C MET A 4 -12.17 3.87 -11.14
N ILE A 5 -11.30 4.34 -12.03
CA ILE A 5 -10.22 5.29 -11.70
C ILE A 5 -10.44 6.67 -12.34
N GLY A 6 -9.91 7.71 -11.72
CA GLY A 6 -9.95 9.09 -12.22
C GLY A 6 -11.37 9.65 -12.35
N LEU A 7 -11.54 10.67 -13.21
CA LEU A 7 -12.82 11.36 -13.42
C LEU A 7 -13.94 10.42 -13.92
N ARG A 8 -13.57 9.40 -14.70
CA ARG A 8 -14.50 8.36 -15.16
C ARG A 8 -14.97 7.49 -13.98
N GLY A 9 -14.07 7.15 -13.07
CA GLY A 9 -14.37 6.42 -11.84
C GLY A 9 -15.38 7.16 -10.96
N GLU A 10 -15.21 8.47 -10.77
CA GLU A 10 -16.17 9.30 -10.01
C GLU A 10 -17.57 9.27 -10.63
N THR A 11 -17.66 9.39 -11.95
CA THR A 11 -18.93 9.28 -12.68
C THR A 11 -19.56 7.90 -12.43
N ARG A 12 -18.77 6.82 -12.48
CA ARG A 12 -19.26 5.46 -12.29
C ARG A 12 -19.68 5.19 -10.84
N LEU A 13 -18.92 5.69 -9.86
CA LEU A 13 -19.22 5.63 -8.44
C LEU A 13 -20.58 6.29 -8.15
N SER A 14 -20.87 7.44 -8.78
CA SER A 14 -22.16 8.13 -8.62
C SER A 14 -23.36 7.31 -9.09
N GLN A 15 -23.18 6.46 -10.10
CA GLN A 15 -24.24 5.59 -10.66
C GLN A 15 -24.46 4.33 -9.81
N ILE A 16 -23.40 3.79 -9.21
CA ILE A 16 -23.47 2.55 -8.43
C ILE A 16 -23.97 2.83 -7.00
N GLY A 17 -23.48 3.90 -6.39
CA GLY A 17 -23.77 4.28 -5.00
C GLY A 17 -22.85 3.59 -3.98
N PHE A 18 -22.67 4.25 -2.84
CA PHE A 18 -21.68 3.90 -1.81
C PHE A 18 -21.76 2.44 -1.33
N THR A 19 -22.93 2.01 -0.84
CA THR A 19 -23.13 0.67 -0.26
C THR A 19 -22.78 -0.44 -1.26
N LYS A 20 -23.17 -0.27 -2.53
CA LYS A 20 -22.94 -1.27 -3.58
C LYS A 20 -21.47 -1.37 -4.01
N ILE A 21 -20.62 -0.42 -3.61
CA ILE A 21 -19.17 -0.48 -3.81
C ILE A 21 -18.46 -0.97 -2.55
N MET A 22 -18.85 -0.46 -1.39
CA MET A 22 -18.22 -0.84 -0.13
C MET A 22 -18.41 -2.32 0.21
N VAL A 23 -19.60 -2.90 -0.04
CA VAL A 23 -19.85 -4.31 0.26
C VAL A 23 -18.93 -5.24 -0.56
N PRO A 24 -18.86 -5.14 -1.91
CA PRO A 24 -17.90 -5.93 -2.67
C PRO A 24 -16.44 -5.67 -2.30
N MET A 25 -16.05 -4.42 -2.02
CA MET A 25 -14.68 -4.10 -1.55
C MET A 25 -14.34 -4.81 -0.23
N GLY A 26 -15.33 -4.99 0.65
CA GLY A 26 -15.18 -5.77 1.89
C GLY A 26 -15.01 -7.27 1.68
N HIS A 27 -15.55 -7.81 0.58
CA HIS A 27 -15.57 -9.25 0.31
C HIS A 27 -14.51 -9.70 -0.73
N GLN A 28 -13.81 -8.76 -1.36
CA GLN A 28 -12.82 -9.07 -2.37
C GLN A 28 -11.40 -8.88 -1.80
N PRO A 29 -10.55 -9.93 -1.79
CA PRO A 29 -9.17 -9.78 -1.36
C PRO A 29 -8.39 -8.88 -2.32
N SER A 30 -7.44 -8.10 -1.78
CA SER A 30 -6.49 -7.34 -2.58
C SER A 30 -5.50 -8.26 -3.30
N GLY A 31 -4.87 -7.76 -4.38
CA GLY A 31 -3.71 -8.42 -4.97
C GLY A 31 -2.52 -8.45 -4.02
N ALA A 32 -1.73 -9.53 -4.06
CA ALA A 32 -0.51 -9.67 -3.27
C ALA A 32 0.63 -8.79 -3.83
N LEU A 33 1.54 -8.33 -2.94
CA LEU A 33 2.75 -7.59 -3.30
C LEU A 33 3.88 -8.53 -3.71
N GLU A 34 3.72 -9.13 -4.88
CA GLU A 34 4.62 -10.12 -5.47
C GLU A 34 5.00 -9.71 -6.91
N LEU A 35 6.06 -10.32 -7.44
CA LEU A 35 6.39 -10.17 -8.85
C LEU A 35 5.23 -10.62 -9.75
N PHE A 36 5.20 -10.09 -10.97
CA PHE A 36 4.19 -10.45 -11.99
C PHE A 36 2.73 -10.19 -11.61
N ASN A 37 2.48 -9.34 -10.61
CA ASN A 37 1.12 -8.98 -10.17
C ASN A 37 0.79 -7.48 -10.34
N TYR A 38 1.59 -6.74 -11.13
CA TYR A 38 1.31 -5.33 -11.43
C TYR A 38 0.13 -5.22 -12.40
N SER A 39 -0.88 -4.40 -12.05
CA SER A 39 -2.10 -4.29 -12.85
C SER A 39 -1.83 -3.71 -14.24
N MET A 40 -2.23 -4.44 -15.28
CA MET A 40 -1.95 -4.04 -16.67
C MET A 40 -2.55 -2.70 -17.08
N PHE A 41 -3.69 -2.30 -16.50
CA PHE A 41 -4.30 -0.99 -16.79
C PHE A 41 -3.48 0.19 -16.26
N LEU A 42 -2.55 -0.03 -15.32
CA LEU A 42 -1.64 1.02 -14.83
C LEU A 42 -0.45 1.25 -15.78
N ARG A 43 -0.27 0.40 -16.79
CA ARG A 43 0.79 0.55 -17.80
C ARG A 43 0.41 1.50 -18.94
N ASP A 44 -0.84 1.95 -18.95
CA ASP A 44 -1.37 2.97 -19.86
C ASP A 44 -2.35 3.86 -19.07
N LEU A 45 -1.80 4.55 -18.06
CA LEU A 45 -2.57 5.35 -17.12
C LEU A 45 -2.64 6.82 -17.58
N ILE A 46 -3.82 7.43 -17.46
CA ILE A 46 -4.00 8.89 -17.57
C ILE A 46 -3.60 9.52 -16.22
N PRO A 47 -2.47 10.23 -16.11
CA PRO A 47 -2.09 10.90 -14.87
C PRO A 47 -2.83 12.24 -14.73
N GLN A 48 -2.86 12.77 -13.51
CA GLN A 48 -3.52 14.04 -13.21
C GLN A 48 -2.54 15.11 -12.72
N ASP A 49 -2.88 16.37 -13.00
CA ASP A 49 -2.27 17.54 -12.38
C ASP A 49 -2.69 17.69 -10.91
N ARG A 50 -2.05 18.63 -10.20
CA ARG A 50 -2.35 18.91 -8.79
C ARG A 50 -3.80 19.36 -8.56
N ASP A 51 -4.45 19.91 -9.59
CA ASP A 51 -5.85 20.34 -9.55
C ASP A 51 -6.83 19.22 -9.96
N GLY A 52 -6.34 17.99 -10.18
CA GLY A 52 -7.14 16.82 -10.53
C GLY A 52 -7.52 16.74 -12.01
N LYS A 53 -6.96 17.58 -12.88
CA LYS A 53 -7.20 17.52 -14.32
C LYS A 53 -6.35 16.46 -14.99
N ASP A 54 -6.96 15.73 -15.92
CA ASP A 54 -6.29 14.72 -16.73
C ASP A 54 -5.24 15.36 -17.64
N ARG A 55 -4.05 14.76 -17.69
CA ARG A 55 -3.00 15.13 -18.63
C ARG A 55 -3.13 14.33 -19.92
N PRO A 56 -2.74 14.91 -21.07
CA PRO A 56 -2.81 14.21 -22.36
C PRO A 56 -1.76 13.10 -22.49
N ASP A 57 -0.63 13.22 -21.80
CA ASP A 57 0.47 12.26 -21.88
C ASP A 57 0.26 11.12 -20.88
N HIS A 58 -0.10 9.95 -21.41
CA HIS A 58 -0.24 8.73 -20.62
C HIS A 58 1.11 8.23 -20.11
N VAL A 59 1.07 7.43 -19.05
CA VAL A 59 2.28 6.85 -18.44
C VAL A 59 2.15 5.35 -18.23
N ASP A 60 3.25 4.63 -18.45
CA ASP A 60 3.45 3.31 -17.88
C ASP A 60 3.93 3.48 -16.43
N LEU A 61 3.02 3.30 -15.47
CA LEU A 61 3.33 3.57 -14.07
C LEU A 61 4.39 2.61 -13.52
N ALA A 62 4.40 1.34 -13.95
CA ALA A 62 5.40 0.37 -13.50
C ALA A 62 6.81 0.79 -13.94
N ALA A 63 6.95 1.23 -15.20
CA ALA A 63 8.23 1.75 -15.70
C ALA A 63 8.61 3.07 -15.01
N LEU A 64 7.63 3.95 -14.78
CA LEU A 64 7.85 5.24 -14.14
C LEU A 64 8.32 5.08 -12.69
N GLU A 65 7.76 4.16 -11.91
CA GLU A 65 8.14 3.95 -10.50
C GLU A 65 9.61 3.53 -10.37
N VAL A 66 10.06 2.57 -11.18
CA VAL A 66 11.48 2.17 -11.25
C VAL A 66 12.38 3.36 -11.62
N TYR A 67 11.95 4.16 -12.60
CA TYR A 67 12.68 5.36 -12.99
C TYR A 67 12.77 6.38 -11.84
N ARG A 68 11.67 6.62 -11.12
CA ARG A 68 11.59 7.62 -10.05
C ARG A 68 12.50 7.28 -8.87
N ASP A 69 12.58 6.02 -8.48
CA ASP A 69 13.51 5.61 -7.39
C ASP A 69 14.96 5.94 -7.76
N ARG A 70 15.35 5.61 -9.00
CA ARG A 70 16.70 5.90 -9.53
C ARG A 70 16.94 7.41 -9.63
N GLU A 71 16.01 8.16 -10.21
CA GLU A 71 16.09 9.61 -10.39
C GLU A 71 16.26 10.34 -9.06
N ARG A 72 15.51 9.91 -8.04
CA ARG A 72 15.55 10.47 -6.69
C ARG A 72 16.75 9.99 -5.87
N LYS A 73 17.63 9.19 -6.46
CA LYS A 73 18.83 8.62 -5.84
C LYS A 73 18.52 7.81 -4.59
N VAL A 74 17.36 7.14 -4.57
CA VAL A 74 17.08 6.11 -3.58
C VAL A 74 18.02 4.94 -3.86
N ALA A 75 18.63 4.40 -2.81
CA ALA A 75 19.53 3.26 -2.94
C ALA A 75 18.79 2.06 -3.58
N ARG A 76 19.48 1.34 -4.48
CA ARG A 76 19.00 0.07 -5.03
C ARG A 76 18.90 -0.99 -3.93
N TYR A 77 18.21 -2.09 -4.19
CA TYR A 77 17.75 -3.02 -3.16
C TYR A 77 18.84 -3.45 -2.17
N ASN A 78 20.01 -3.87 -2.65
CA ASN A 78 21.05 -4.42 -1.78
C ASN A 78 21.70 -3.34 -0.90
N GLU A 79 21.99 -2.17 -1.48
CA GLU A 79 22.52 -1.04 -0.74
C GLU A 79 21.49 -0.46 0.24
N PHE A 80 20.21 -0.46 -0.14
CA PHE A 80 19.12 -0.09 0.75
C PHE A 80 19.06 -0.99 1.99
N ARG A 81 19.23 -2.31 1.81
CA ARG A 81 19.35 -3.26 2.92
C ARG A 81 20.55 -2.95 3.82
N ARG A 82 21.72 -2.64 3.24
CA ARG A 82 22.90 -2.23 4.04
C ARG A 82 22.62 -0.97 4.86
N GLY A 83 21.94 0.02 4.29
CA GLY A 83 21.52 1.24 4.98
C GLY A 83 20.58 0.97 6.17
N LEU A 84 19.83 -0.14 6.13
CA LEU A 84 18.97 -0.61 7.22
C LEU A 84 19.63 -1.63 8.16
N MET A 85 20.94 -1.86 8.02
CA MET A 85 21.68 -2.89 8.75
C MET A 85 21.13 -4.31 8.54
N LEU A 86 20.46 -4.55 7.42
CA LEU A 86 20.02 -5.88 7.00
C LEU A 86 21.13 -6.58 6.23
N LYS A 87 21.16 -7.92 6.34
CA LYS A 87 22.12 -8.72 5.57
C LYS A 87 21.84 -8.57 4.07
N PRO A 88 22.81 -8.11 3.24
CA PRO A 88 22.64 -8.04 1.80
C PRO A 88 22.54 -9.46 1.20
N ILE A 89 21.88 -9.58 0.05
CA ILE A 89 21.88 -10.81 -0.75
C ILE A 89 23.20 -10.92 -1.52
N THR A 90 23.67 -12.13 -1.75
CA THR A 90 24.86 -12.40 -2.58
C THR A 90 24.53 -13.18 -3.85
N LYS A 91 23.30 -13.70 -3.95
CA LYS A 91 22.75 -14.45 -5.08
C LYS A 91 21.23 -14.39 -5.07
N TRP A 92 20.59 -14.61 -6.21
CA TRP A 92 19.14 -14.50 -6.37
C TRP A 92 18.35 -15.45 -5.46
N GLU A 93 18.89 -16.62 -5.14
CA GLU A 93 18.28 -17.61 -4.25
C GLU A 93 18.24 -17.16 -2.78
N ASN A 94 18.92 -16.06 -2.43
CA ASN A 94 18.74 -15.43 -1.11
C ASN A 94 17.49 -14.54 -1.05
N LEU A 95 16.99 -14.09 -2.20
CA LEU A 95 15.83 -13.19 -2.30
C LEU A 95 14.52 -13.98 -2.35
N THR A 96 14.45 -15.01 -3.18
CA THR A 96 13.26 -15.82 -3.41
C THR A 96 13.61 -17.28 -3.72
N ALA A 97 12.64 -18.18 -3.57
CA ALA A 97 12.73 -19.58 -3.97
C ALA A 97 12.01 -19.87 -5.30
N ASP A 98 11.36 -18.87 -5.90
CA ASP A 98 10.69 -19.01 -7.19
C ASP A 98 11.72 -19.07 -8.33
N VAL A 99 11.79 -20.23 -8.98
CA VAL A 99 12.76 -20.54 -10.03
C VAL A 99 12.54 -19.68 -11.28
N GLU A 100 11.29 -19.41 -11.66
CA GLU A 100 10.98 -18.60 -12.83
C GLU A 100 11.26 -17.11 -12.56
N ALA A 101 10.99 -16.65 -11.33
CA ALA A 101 11.41 -15.31 -10.91
C ALA A 101 12.93 -15.17 -10.93
N ILE A 102 13.68 -16.12 -10.37
CA ILE A 102 15.16 -16.11 -10.40
C ILE A 102 15.70 -16.08 -11.83
N LYS A 103 15.12 -16.89 -12.72
CA LYS A 103 15.51 -16.90 -14.14
C LYS A 103 15.27 -15.54 -14.78
N THR A 104 14.10 -14.96 -14.58
CA THR A 104 13.74 -13.64 -15.13
C THR A 104 14.64 -12.53 -14.57
N LEU A 105 14.93 -12.56 -13.27
CA LEU A 105 15.85 -11.61 -12.64
C LEU A 105 17.26 -11.73 -13.25
N ARG A 106 17.75 -12.95 -13.48
CA ARG A 106 19.04 -13.19 -14.12
C ARG A 106 19.06 -12.73 -15.58
N GLU A 107 17.96 -12.87 -16.31
CA GLU A 107 17.85 -12.36 -17.69
C GLU A 107 17.90 -10.83 -17.74
N VAL A 108 17.31 -10.13 -16.77
CA VAL A 108 17.24 -8.67 -16.74
C VAL A 108 18.50 -8.02 -16.14
N TYR A 109 19.02 -8.57 -15.04
CA TYR A 109 20.10 -7.97 -14.24
C TYR A 109 21.43 -8.73 -14.35
N GLY A 110 21.49 -9.86 -15.05
CA GLY A 110 22.64 -10.74 -15.04
C GLY A 110 22.85 -11.40 -13.66
N ASP A 111 24.10 -11.60 -13.26
CA ASP A 111 24.44 -12.13 -11.93
C ASP A 111 24.83 -11.01 -10.93
N ASN A 112 24.78 -9.74 -11.33
CA ASN A 112 25.09 -8.62 -10.43
C ASN A 112 23.89 -8.20 -9.59
N VAL A 113 23.80 -8.73 -8.37
CA VAL A 113 22.72 -8.42 -7.43
C VAL A 113 22.67 -6.94 -6.99
N GLU A 114 23.75 -6.17 -7.17
CA GLU A 114 23.76 -4.74 -6.83
C GLU A 114 22.92 -3.90 -7.79
N ASP A 115 22.64 -4.41 -9.00
CA ASP A 115 21.82 -3.71 -9.98
C ASP A 115 20.31 -3.88 -9.74
N LEU A 116 19.90 -4.74 -8.81
CA LEU A 116 18.49 -4.99 -8.53
C LEU A 116 17.79 -3.73 -8.01
N ASP A 117 16.80 -3.24 -8.76
CA ASP A 117 15.99 -2.10 -8.34
C ASP A 117 15.23 -2.37 -7.04
N LEU A 118 15.08 -1.31 -6.22
CA LEU A 118 14.44 -1.42 -4.92
C LEU A 118 13.02 -2.02 -5.04
N LEU A 119 12.14 -1.40 -5.84
CA LEU A 119 10.78 -1.89 -6.04
C LEU A 119 10.72 -3.38 -6.40
N VAL A 120 11.57 -3.83 -7.34
CA VAL A 120 11.61 -5.23 -7.79
C VAL A 120 12.03 -6.15 -6.63
N GLY A 121 13.08 -5.77 -5.89
CA GLY A 121 13.51 -6.53 -4.72
C GLY A 121 12.45 -6.60 -3.63
N LEU A 122 11.72 -5.52 -3.35
CA LEU A 122 10.65 -5.51 -2.35
C LEU A 122 9.49 -6.44 -2.72
N MET A 123 9.14 -6.53 -4.00
CA MET A 123 8.09 -7.44 -4.48
C MET A 123 8.58 -8.89 -4.50
N ALA A 124 9.83 -9.14 -4.87
CA ALA A 124 10.41 -10.48 -4.97
C ALA A 124 10.79 -11.12 -3.63
N GLU A 125 11.08 -10.30 -2.62
CA GLU A 125 11.56 -10.78 -1.32
C GLU A 125 10.57 -11.76 -0.68
N LYS A 126 11.06 -12.93 -0.30
CA LYS A 126 10.28 -13.94 0.44
C LYS A 126 9.69 -13.32 1.71
N LYS A 127 8.36 -13.30 1.80
CA LYS A 127 7.64 -12.73 2.93
C LYS A 127 7.72 -13.62 4.17
N ILE A 128 7.72 -12.99 5.34
CA ILE A 128 7.52 -13.65 6.63
C ILE A 128 6.08 -14.19 6.67
N PRO A 129 5.81 -15.41 7.17
CA PRO A 129 4.44 -15.91 7.28
C PRO A 129 3.51 -14.92 8.01
N GLY A 130 2.39 -14.58 7.39
CA GLY A 130 1.43 -13.59 7.89
C GLY A 130 1.70 -12.14 7.47
N PHE A 131 2.82 -11.85 6.81
CA PHE A 131 3.14 -10.50 6.32
C PHE A 131 2.72 -10.32 4.85
N ALA A 132 2.08 -9.19 4.55
CA ALA A 132 1.78 -8.78 3.18
C ALA A 132 2.90 -7.95 2.52
N ILE A 133 3.87 -7.47 3.30
CA ILE A 133 5.00 -6.63 2.85
C ILE A 133 6.34 -7.30 3.17
N SER A 134 7.39 -6.93 2.45
CA SER A 134 8.75 -7.42 2.69
C SER A 134 9.32 -6.98 4.04
N GLU A 135 10.27 -7.72 4.60
CA GLU A 135 11.01 -7.34 5.82
C GLU A 135 11.74 -6.02 5.60
N THR A 136 12.33 -5.84 4.42
CA THR A 136 12.99 -4.58 4.03
C THR A 136 12.04 -3.38 4.10
N SER A 137 10.80 -3.52 3.61
CA SER A 137 9.78 -2.46 3.75
C SER A 137 9.37 -2.27 5.20
N PHE A 138 9.17 -3.36 5.92
CA PHE A 138 8.69 -3.36 7.29
C PHE A 138 9.59 -2.57 8.24
N LEU A 139 10.92 -2.64 8.10
CA LEU A 139 11.82 -1.84 8.94
C LEU A 139 11.63 -0.33 8.75
N ILE A 140 11.37 0.14 7.52
CA ILE A 140 11.01 1.54 7.28
C ILE A 140 9.67 1.85 7.96
N PHE A 141 8.70 0.95 7.87
CA PHE A 141 7.41 1.11 8.54
C PHE A 141 7.55 1.24 10.06
N ILE A 142 8.40 0.45 10.72
CA ILE A 142 8.61 0.54 12.18
C ILE A 142 8.99 1.97 12.59
N VAL A 143 10.00 2.52 11.92
CA VAL A 143 10.52 3.85 12.26
C VAL A 143 9.50 4.93 11.87
N MET A 144 9.00 4.87 10.63
CA MET A 144 8.19 5.96 10.10
C MET A 144 6.75 5.95 10.63
N ALA A 145 6.19 4.80 10.99
CA ALA A 145 4.88 4.74 11.64
C ALA A 145 4.91 5.34 13.04
N THR A 146 5.91 4.97 13.84
CA THR A 146 6.14 5.57 15.15
C THR A 146 6.39 7.08 15.01
N ARG A 147 7.25 7.48 14.06
CA ARG A 147 7.60 8.88 13.83
C ARG A 147 6.40 9.76 13.49
N ARG A 148 5.43 9.25 12.72
CA ARG A 148 4.20 9.99 12.36
C ARG A 148 3.38 10.39 13.58
N LEU A 149 3.40 9.59 14.64
CA LEU A 149 2.67 9.88 15.88
C LEU A 149 3.54 10.69 16.85
N GLU A 150 4.77 10.23 17.11
CA GLU A 150 5.63 10.84 18.14
C GLU A 150 6.06 12.27 17.80
N ALA A 151 6.17 12.61 16.50
CA ALA A 151 6.67 13.90 16.06
C ALA A 151 5.55 14.93 15.86
N ASP A 152 4.27 14.53 15.97
CA ASP A 152 3.14 15.42 15.82
C ASP A 152 2.61 15.87 17.19
N ARG A 153 2.55 17.18 17.41
CA ARG A 153 2.01 17.76 18.64
C ARG A 153 0.57 17.31 18.89
N PHE A 154 -0.24 17.09 17.86
CA PHE A 154 -1.65 16.74 17.99
C PHE A 154 -1.87 15.27 18.40
N PHE A 155 -0.85 14.42 18.30
CA PHE A 155 -0.83 13.07 18.87
C PHE A 155 0.00 12.96 20.16
N THR A 156 0.61 14.05 20.59
CA THR A 156 1.47 14.10 21.79
C THR A 156 1.00 15.21 22.74
N SER A 157 1.69 16.36 22.77
CA SER A 157 1.46 17.42 23.77
C SER A 157 0.04 17.99 23.74
N TYR A 158 -0.61 18.01 22.57
CA TYR A 158 -1.94 18.58 22.33
C TYR A 158 -3.02 17.51 22.13
N PHE A 159 -2.72 16.24 22.41
CA PHE A 159 -3.74 15.19 22.45
C PHE A 159 -4.48 15.21 23.80
N ASN A 160 -5.29 16.25 24.02
CA ASN A 160 -5.97 16.54 25.28
C ASN A 160 -7.35 17.20 25.07
N GLU A 161 -8.16 17.27 26.14
CA GLU A 161 -9.51 17.84 26.08
C GLU A 161 -9.53 19.36 25.82
N GLU A 162 -8.47 20.09 26.14
CA GLU A 162 -8.40 21.54 25.84
C GLU A 162 -8.36 21.77 24.33
N THR A 163 -7.61 20.94 23.60
CA THR A 163 -7.47 21.05 22.14
C THR A 163 -8.64 20.39 21.40
N TYR A 164 -9.07 19.20 21.84
CA TYR A 164 -10.08 18.39 21.14
C TYR A 164 -11.50 18.58 21.66
N THR A 165 -11.69 19.30 22.77
CA THR A 165 -12.88 19.25 23.64
C THR A 165 -13.05 17.87 24.30
N LYS A 166 -13.70 17.84 25.47
CA LYS A 166 -14.05 16.58 26.15
C LYS A 166 -14.78 15.60 25.22
N LYS A 167 -15.80 16.07 24.51
CA LYS A 167 -16.60 15.24 23.61
C LYS A 167 -15.80 14.76 22.39
N GLY A 168 -14.91 15.59 21.85
CA GLY A 168 -14.08 15.22 20.70
C GLY A 168 -13.02 14.18 21.07
N LEU A 169 -12.37 14.33 22.23
CA LEU A 169 -11.40 13.35 22.70
C LEU A 169 -12.07 12.03 23.09
N GLU A 170 -13.24 12.08 23.73
CA GLU A 170 -14.07 10.89 24.00
C GLU A 170 -14.45 10.17 22.69
N TRP A 171 -14.82 10.90 21.63
CA TRP A 171 -15.12 10.30 20.32
C TRP A 171 -13.92 9.55 19.74
N VAL A 172 -12.72 10.13 19.80
CA VAL A 172 -11.49 9.47 19.35
C VAL A 172 -11.23 8.21 20.18
N ASN A 173 -11.28 8.32 21.51
CA ASN A 173 -10.97 7.22 22.43
C ASN A 173 -12.05 6.12 22.51
N THR A 174 -13.17 6.28 21.81
CA THR A 174 -14.25 5.27 21.73
C THR A 174 -14.42 4.70 20.32
N THR A 175 -13.57 5.11 19.37
CA THR A 175 -13.59 4.63 17.99
C THR A 175 -12.33 3.79 17.75
N GLU A 176 -12.46 2.46 17.81
CA GLU A 176 -11.32 1.53 17.75
C GLU A 176 -11.03 1.05 16.32
N SER A 177 -12.03 1.12 15.44
CA SER A 177 -11.95 0.48 14.13
C SER A 177 -12.75 1.20 13.05
N MET A 178 -12.45 0.86 11.79
CA MET A 178 -13.27 1.27 10.64
C MET A 178 -14.71 0.73 10.74
N LYS A 179 -14.92 -0.39 11.45
CA LYS A 179 -16.25 -0.96 11.70
C LYS A 179 -17.11 0.01 12.52
N ASP A 180 -16.55 0.65 13.55
CA ASP A 180 -17.28 1.61 14.39
C ASP A 180 -17.70 2.84 13.59
N VAL A 181 -16.86 3.28 12.65
CA VAL A 181 -17.18 4.37 11.72
C VAL A 181 -18.31 3.96 10.77
N LEU A 182 -18.19 2.79 10.13
CA LEU A 182 -19.23 2.29 9.22
C LEU A 182 -20.55 2.01 9.95
N GLN A 183 -20.53 1.54 11.20
CA GLN A 183 -21.73 1.29 12.01
C GLN A 183 -22.49 2.58 12.31
N ARG A 184 -21.76 3.68 12.49
CA ARG A 184 -22.33 5.00 12.79
C ARG A 184 -23.09 5.59 11.60
N HIS A 185 -22.65 5.30 10.38
CA HIS A 185 -23.16 5.93 9.16
C HIS A 185 -23.99 4.99 8.26
N TYR A 186 -23.72 3.68 8.31
CA TYR A 186 -24.34 2.65 7.47
C TYR A 186 -24.66 1.38 8.30
N PRO A 187 -25.45 1.49 9.38
CA PRO A 187 -25.71 0.38 10.30
C PRO A 187 -26.36 -0.83 9.62
N GLU A 188 -27.28 -0.61 8.68
CA GLU A 188 -27.98 -1.68 7.95
C GLU A 188 -27.02 -2.48 7.05
N MET A 189 -26.06 -1.81 6.42
CA MET A 189 -25.04 -2.43 5.57
C MET A 189 -24.21 -3.42 6.38
N LEU A 190 -23.74 -3.01 7.57
CA LEU A 190 -22.95 -3.88 8.43
C LEU A 190 -23.76 -5.07 8.94
N SER A 191 -24.96 -4.82 9.45
CA SER A 191 -25.81 -5.88 10.00
C SER A 191 -26.18 -6.97 8.98
N THR A 192 -26.20 -6.63 7.70
CA THR A 192 -26.59 -7.55 6.62
C THR A 192 -25.38 -8.28 6.02
N TRP A 193 -24.27 -7.58 5.83
CA TRP A 193 -23.18 -8.05 4.96
C TRP A 193 -21.83 -8.21 5.66
N MET A 194 -21.68 -7.79 6.92
CA MET A 194 -20.43 -8.00 7.65
C MET A 194 -20.63 -9.01 8.78
N ASN A 195 -19.92 -10.13 8.67
CA ASN A 195 -19.95 -11.18 9.69
C ASN A 195 -19.34 -10.64 10.99
N LEU A 196 -20.10 -10.68 12.09
CA LEU A 196 -19.81 -9.95 13.32
C LEU A 196 -18.57 -10.46 14.09
N SER A 197 -17.95 -11.57 13.66
CA SER A 197 -16.87 -12.26 14.36
C SER A 197 -15.48 -11.62 14.19
N ASN A 198 -15.25 -10.82 13.15
CA ASN A 198 -13.95 -10.19 12.91
C ASN A 198 -14.00 -8.70 13.29
N ASN A 199 -13.05 -8.26 14.14
CA ASN A 199 -12.77 -6.83 14.39
C ASN A 199 -12.10 -6.14 13.19
N SER A 200 -11.83 -6.92 12.15
CA SER A 200 -11.29 -6.46 10.88
C SER A 200 -12.42 -6.27 9.88
N VAL A 201 -12.45 -5.10 9.24
CA VAL A 201 -13.36 -4.81 8.12
C VAL A 201 -12.94 -5.56 6.84
N PHE A 202 -11.71 -6.08 6.81
CA PHE A 202 -11.06 -6.68 5.65
C PHE A 202 -10.09 -7.79 6.09
N SER A 203 -10.57 -8.90 6.62
CA SER A 203 -9.79 -10.14 6.68
C SER A 203 -10.70 -11.33 6.83
N ASP A 204 -10.49 -12.33 5.97
CA ASP A 204 -10.79 -13.73 6.28
C ASP A 204 -9.79 -14.26 7.32
#